data_AF-A0A0A9XEQ1-F1
#
_entry.id   AF-A0A0A9XEQ1-F1
#
_cell.length_a   1.000
_cell.length_b   1.000
_cell.length_c   1.000
_cell.angle_alpha   90.00
_cell.angle_beta   90.00
_cell.angle_gamma   90.00
#
_symmetry.space_group_name_H-M   'P 1'
#
loop_
_entity.id
_entity.type
_entity.pdbx_description
1 polymer ?
#
loop_
_entity_poly.entity_id
_entity_poly.type
_entity_poly.pdbx_seq_one_letter_code
_entity_poly.pdbx_strand_id
1 'polypeptide(L)'
;AVHAMNTLFQERATQHSKWGLLLVDAKNAFNSVNRVMALWYARVYWPSCARFLNNTYKGHAELVLRGGRGNLYSREGVTQGDPLAMLLYAISTLPIIDSLQNIHVKQCWYADDSSAQGTFDDLKSWWDGLVTHGPNYGYYPQGQKSFLVVHPDDQSEASMVFGGSGIKVVVGQRFLGGYIGQETSRKEYVAEQGQEVGSDCRKVVSSRHGTAAGCTHRIRKITTVPVAVCPEGSPSQ
;
A
#
# COMPACT_ATOMS: atom_id res chain seq x y z
N ALA A 1 2.10 13.08 -5.72
CA ALA A 1 2.23 11.87 -6.56
C ALA A 1 0.99 11.65 -7.43
N VAL A 2 -0.19 11.41 -6.84
CA VAL A 2 -1.45 11.17 -7.59
C VAL A 2 -1.77 12.26 -8.62
N HIS A 3 -1.70 13.53 -8.23
CA HIS A 3 -1.96 14.64 -9.15
C HIS A 3 -0.98 14.66 -10.33
N ALA A 4 0.32 14.50 -10.08
CA ALA A 4 1.34 14.46 -11.13
C ALA A 4 1.13 13.29 -12.09
N MET A 5 0.80 12.09 -11.58
CA MET A 5 0.48 10.94 -12.41
C MET A 5 -0.78 11.18 -13.26
N ASN A 6 -1.82 11.79 -12.69
CA ASN A 6 -3.01 12.12 -13.46
C ASN A 6 -2.73 13.18 -14.56
N THR A 7 -1.97 14.22 -14.24
CA THR A 7 -1.57 15.25 -15.20
C THR A 7 -0.76 14.66 -16.36
N LEU A 8 0.28 13.86 -16.07
CA LEU A 8 1.06 13.19 -17.12
C LEU A 8 0.17 12.28 -17.99
N PHE A 9 -0.75 11.56 -17.37
CA PHE A 9 -1.68 10.71 -18.10
C PHE A 9 -2.53 11.51 -19.08
N GLN A 10 -3.12 12.61 -18.63
CA GLN A 10 -3.95 13.48 -19.47
C GLN A 10 -3.15 14.12 -20.62
N GLU A 11 -1.88 14.46 -20.39
CA GLU A 11 -1.01 15.07 -21.39
C GLU A 11 -0.50 14.07 -22.45
N ARG A 12 -0.27 12.81 -22.07
CA ARG A 12 0.46 11.83 -22.89
C ARG A 12 -0.39 10.70 -23.43
N ALA A 13 -1.44 10.28 -22.72
CA ALA A 13 -2.35 9.21 -23.14
C ALA A 13 -3.39 9.73 -24.16
N THR A 14 -2.91 10.29 -25.27
CA THR A 14 -3.77 10.77 -26.37
C THR A 14 -4.07 9.63 -27.35
N GLN A 15 -4.98 9.88 -28.30
CA GLN A 15 -5.32 8.94 -29.36
C GLN A 15 -4.05 8.47 -30.11
N HIS A 16 -3.88 7.14 -30.24
CA HIS A 16 -2.76 6.50 -30.94
C HIS A 16 -1.38 6.83 -30.35
N SER A 17 -1.33 7.25 -29.09
CA SER A 17 -0.08 7.55 -28.37
C SER A 17 0.66 6.29 -27.93
N LYS A 18 -0.05 5.16 -27.79
CA LYS A 18 0.48 3.91 -27.22
C LYS A 18 1.08 4.11 -25.84
N TRP A 19 0.50 5.03 -25.08
CA TRP A 19 0.97 5.44 -23.78
C TRP A 19 -0.07 5.09 -22.72
N GLY A 20 0.37 4.63 -21.55
CA GLY A 20 -0.54 4.20 -20.49
C GLY A 20 -0.01 4.43 -19.07
N LEU A 21 -0.88 4.10 -18.12
CA LEU A 21 -0.58 4.02 -16.70
C LEU A 21 -0.85 2.59 -16.23
N LEU A 22 0.21 1.88 -15.85
CA LEU A 22 0.14 0.58 -15.23
C LEU A 22 0.01 0.74 -13.71
N LEU A 23 -1.02 0.12 -13.14
CA LEU A 23 -1.31 0.03 -11.71
C LEU A 23 -1.11 -1.42 -11.27
N VAL A 24 -0.20 -1.64 -10.33
CA VAL A 24 0.19 -2.98 -9.91
C VAL A 24 -0.19 -3.22 -8.46
N ASP A 25 -0.90 -4.33 -8.24
CA ASP A 25 -1.20 -4.88 -6.93
C ASP A 25 -0.21 -6.01 -6.61
N ALA A 26 0.32 -6.02 -5.38
CA ALA A 26 1.21 -7.07 -4.91
C ALA A 26 0.54 -8.00 -3.89
N LYS A 27 0.88 -9.29 -3.98
CA LYS A 27 0.33 -10.29 -3.07
C LYS A 27 0.98 -10.18 -1.70
N ASN A 28 0.17 -9.88 -0.67
CA ASN A 28 0.54 -10.01 0.74
C ASN A 28 1.89 -9.37 1.05
N ALA A 29 2.15 -8.16 0.53
CA ALA A 29 3.50 -7.63 0.44
C ALA A 29 4.22 -7.54 1.80
N PHE A 30 3.53 -7.05 2.84
CA PHE A 30 4.08 -7.00 4.20
C PHE A 30 4.42 -8.37 4.77
N ASN A 31 3.63 -9.40 4.49
CA ASN A 31 3.89 -10.75 5.01
C ASN A 31 4.95 -11.50 4.20
N SER A 32 5.29 -11.00 3.01
CA SER A 32 6.14 -11.72 2.05
C SER A 32 7.55 -11.10 1.93
N VAL A 33 7.83 -9.99 2.63
CA VAL A 33 9.15 -9.33 2.62
C VAL A 33 10.26 -10.34 2.91
N ASN A 34 11.26 -10.39 2.04
CA ASN A 34 12.45 -11.17 2.30
C ASN A 34 13.31 -10.47 3.38
N ARG A 35 13.24 -10.94 4.64
CA ARG A 35 13.95 -10.33 5.76
C ARG A 35 15.47 -10.33 5.60
N VAL A 36 16.03 -11.35 4.97
CA VAL A 36 17.48 -11.42 4.75
C VAL A 36 17.91 -10.26 3.86
N MET A 37 17.19 -10.05 2.75
CA MET A 37 17.45 -8.93 1.85
C MET A 37 17.14 -7.59 2.53
N ALA A 38 16.02 -7.48 3.25
CA ALA A 38 15.65 -6.25 3.96
C ALA A 38 16.72 -5.83 4.97
N LEU A 39 17.26 -6.77 5.75
CA LEU A 39 18.33 -6.51 6.72
C LEU A 39 19.67 -6.20 6.05
N TRP A 40 19.97 -6.85 4.93
CA TRP A 40 21.15 -6.51 4.13
C TRP A 40 21.07 -5.07 3.62
N TYR A 41 19.97 -4.68 2.99
CA TYR A 41 19.78 -3.34 2.45
C TYR A 41 19.60 -2.27 3.52
N ALA A 42 19.10 -2.62 4.71
CA ALA A 42 19.15 -1.72 5.86
C ALA A 42 20.57 -1.30 6.20
N ARG A 43 21.58 -2.17 6.04
CA ARG A 43 22.99 -1.81 6.25
C ARG A 43 23.53 -0.84 5.20
N VAL A 44 22.94 -0.83 4.00
CA VAL A 44 23.35 0.02 2.89
C VAL A 44 22.65 1.37 2.96
N TYR A 45 21.31 1.37 2.99
CA TYR A 45 20.49 2.57 2.90
C TYR A 45 20.16 3.22 4.25
N TRP A 46 20.22 2.47 5.37
CA TRP A 46 19.98 3.02 6.70
C TRP A 46 21.00 2.53 7.77
N PRO A 47 22.31 2.81 7.60
CA PRO A 47 23.36 2.24 8.46
C PRO A 47 23.17 2.56 9.95
N SER A 48 22.64 3.74 10.28
CA SER A 48 22.40 4.17 11.66
C SER A 48 21.35 3.33 12.40
N CYS A 49 20.38 2.75 11.69
CA CYS A 49 19.34 1.88 12.28
C CYS A 49 19.59 0.39 12.05
N ALA A 50 20.51 0.04 11.14
CA ALA A 50 20.76 -1.34 10.72
C ALA A 50 21.01 -2.31 11.88
N ARG A 51 21.75 -1.89 12.91
CA ARG A 51 21.99 -2.74 14.10
C ARG A 51 20.71 -3.00 14.89
N PHE A 52 19.86 -1.99 15.04
CA PHE A 52 18.57 -2.12 15.71
C PHE A 52 17.67 -3.08 14.92
N LEU A 53 17.49 -2.82 13.64
CA LEU A 53 16.70 -3.68 12.74
C LEU A 53 17.21 -5.12 12.74
N ASN A 54 18.53 -5.33 12.66
CA ASN A 54 19.09 -6.68 12.70
C ASN A 54 18.77 -7.38 14.03
N ASN A 55 18.88 -6.70 15.17
CA ASN A 55 18.51 -7.31 16.45
C ASN A 55 17.02 -7.62 16.57
N THR A 56 16.15 -6.80 15.96
CA THR A 56 14.70 -6.99 15.97
C THR A 56 14.23 -8.09 15.01
N TYR A 57 14.82 -8.20 13.81
CA TYR A 57 14.27 -9.02 12.72
C TYR A 57 15.14 -10.19 12.23
N LYS A 58 16.38 -10.38 12.72
CA LYS A 58 17.29 -11.46 12.25
C LYS A 58 16.78 -12.89 12.49
N GLY A 59 15.84 -13.05 13.43
CA GLY A 59 15.25 -14.34 13.79
C GLY A 59 13.89 -14.56 13.14
N HIS A 60 13.31 -15.74 13.37
CA HIS A 60 11.91 -15.97 13.04
C HIS A 60 11.02 -15.35 14.11
N ALA A 61 10.03 -14.55 13.70
CA ALA A 61 9.09 -13.94 14.63
C ALA A 61 8.10 -15.00 15.15
N GLU A 62 7.94 -15.07 16.46
CA GLU A 62 7.06 -16.03 17.11
C GLU A 62 5.60 -15.58 16.99
N LEU A 63 4.74 -16.45 16.46
CA LEU A 63 3.32 -16.25 16.29
C LEU A 63 2.58 -17.15 17.30
N VAL A 64 2.05 -16.53 18.34
CA VAL A 64 1.33 -17.23 19.42
C VAL A 64 -0.15 -17.34 19.07
N LEU A 65 -0.63 -18.59 18.93
CA LEU A 65 -2.04 -18.87 18.69
C LEU A 65 -2.78 -19.12 20.00
N ARG A 66 -3.87 -18.39 20.24
CA ARG A 66 -4.69 -18.56 21.45
C ARG A 66 -5.26 -19.98 21.51
N GLY A 67 -4.93 -20.73 22.56
CA GLY A 67 -5.37 -22.12 22.76
C GLY A 67 -4.58 -23.16 21.95
N GLY A 68 -3.53 -22.75 21.23
CA GLY A 68 -2.62 -23.66 20.54
C GLY A 68 -1.68 -24.37 21.52
N ARG A 69 -1.22 -25.57 21.15
CA ARG A 69 -0.22 -26.35 21.92
C ARG A 69 1.23 -26.04 21.54
N GLY A 70 1.47 -25.00 20.74
CA GLY A 70 2.80 -24.61 20.29
C GLY A 70 2.79 -23.31 19.50
N ASN A 71 3.99 -22.81 19.21
CA ASN A 71 4.19 -21.54 18.52
C ASN A 71 4.49 -21.77 17.03
N LEU A 72 3.97 -20.88 16.19
CA LEU A 72 4.36 -20.79 14.78
C LEU A 72 5.50 -19.79 14.65
N TYR A 73 6.35 -19.96 13.65
CA TYR A 73 7.49 -19.07 13.41
C TYR A 73 7.38 -18.47 12.02
N SER A 74 7.18 -17.16 11.96
CA SER A 74 7.21 -16.43 10.70
C SER A 74 8.66 -16.28 10.25
N ARG A 75 8.97 -16.72 9.03
CA ARG A 75 10.32 -16.60 8.43
C ARG A 75 10.48 -15.35 7.56
N GLU A 76 9.38 -14.84 7.03
CA GLU A 76 9.32 -13.71 6.11
C GLU A 76 8.37 -12.63 6.61
N GLY A 77 8.42 -11.47 5.98
CA GLY A 77 7.51 -10.38 6.27
C GLY A 77 7.81 -9.60 7.54
N VAL A 78 6.93 -8.64 7.78
CA VAL A 78 6.87 -7.74 8.92
C VAL A 78 5.46 -7.77 9.51
N THR A 79 5.34 -7.53 10.81
CA THR A 79 4.06 -7.68 11.51
C THR A 79 3.27 -6.37 11.49
N GLN A 80 1.96 -6.44 11.26
CA GLN A 80 1.10 -5.27 11.37
C GLN A 80 1.04 -4.76 12.82
N GLY A 81 1.07 -3.44 13.00
CA GLY A 81 1.14 -2.80 14.31
C GLY A 81 2.57 -2.60 14.84
N ASP A 82 3.58 -3.12 14.15
CA ASP A 82 4.99 -2.81 14.42
C ASP A 82 5.35 -1.41 13.87
N PRO A 83 5.82 -0.48 14.71
CA PRO A 83 6.18 0.87 14.28
C PRO A 83 7.26 0.94 13.19
N LEU A 84 8.14 -0.08 13.08
CA LEU A 84 9.23 -0.09 12.11
C LEU A 84 8.94 -0.94 10.87
N ALA A 85 7.84 -1.71 10.85
CA ALA A 85 7.48 -2.58 9.73
C ALA A 85 7.45 -1.83 8.39
N MET A 86 6.80 -0.66 8.38
CA MET A 86 6.69 0.17 7.17
C MET A 86 8.04 0.67 6.67
N LEU A 87 8.94 1.05 7.58
CA LEU A 87 10.26 1.57 7.22
C LEU A 87 11.16 0.45 6.70
N LEU A 88 11.11 -0.72 7.35
CA LEU A 88 11.83 -1.90 6.86
C LEU A 88 11.30 -2.35 5.50
N TYR A 89 9.98 -2.34 5.30
CA TYR A 89 9.36 -2.62 4.01
C TYR A 89 9.85 -1.64 2.94
N ALA A 90 9.81 -0.34 3.20
CA ALA A 90 10.26 0.68 2.25
C ALA A 90 11.73 0.47 1.84
N ILE A 91 12.62 0.21 2.80
CA ILE A 91 14.04 -0.06 2.51
C ILE A 91 14.21 -1.34 1.69
N SER A 92 13.39 -2.36 1.96
CA SER A 92 13.49 -3.65 1.25
C SER A 92 13.09 -3.54 -0.22
N THR A 93 12.25 -2.56 -0.60
CA THR A 93 11.81 -2.35 -1.99
C THR A 93 12.67 -1.34 -2.75
N LEU A 94 13.47 -0.50 -2.10
CA LEU A 94 14.37 0.44 -2.80
C LEU A 94 15.22 -0.20 -3.91
N PRO A 95 15.85 -1.39 -3.71
CA PRO A 95 16.68 -1.99 -4.75
C PRO A 95 15.91 -2.36 -6.01
N ILE A 96 14.66 -2.83 -5.88
CA ILE A 96 13.83 -3.12 -7.07
C ILE A 96 13.41 -1.84 -7.75
N ILE A 97 13.04 -0.81 -6.99
CA ILE A 97 12.69 0.51 -7.53
C ILE A 97 13.85 1.05 -8.36
N ASP A 98 15.07 1.00 -7.81
CA ASP A 98 16.30 1.44 -8.46
C ASP A 98 16.60 0.60 -9.71
N SER A 99 16.47 -0.73 -9.63
CA SER A 99 16.74 -1.62 -10.78
C SER A 99 15.77 -1.42 -11.95
N LEU A 100 14.57 -0.91 -11.66
CA LEU A 100 13.53 -0.65 -12.64
C LEU A 100 13.56 0.79 -13.18
N GLN A 101 14.48 1.64 -12.70
CA GLN A 101 14.60 3.00 -13.20
C GLN A 101 14.92 3.01 -14.69
N ASN A 102 14.08 3.72 -15.44
CA ASN A 102 14.23 3.94 -16.86
C ASN A 102 13.89 5.41 -17.13
N ILE A 103 14.66 6.09 -17.98
CA ILE A 103 14.41 7.49 -18.35
C ILE A 103 13.03 7.70 -18.99
N HIS A 104 12.50 6.68 -19.68
CA HIS A 104 11.24 6.66 -20.40
C HIS A 104 10.04 6.30 -19.52
N VAL A 105 10.27 5.70 -18.35
CA VAL A 105 9.20 5.29 -17.42
C VAL A 105 9.19 6.17 -16.19
N LYS A 106 8.02 6.70 -15.83
CA LYS A 106 7.82 7.40 -14.57
C LYS A 106 7.13 6.47 -13.58
N GLN A 107 7.82 6.17 -12.48
CA GLN A 107 7.33 5.27 -11.44
C GLN A 107 6.72 6.05 -10.26
N CYS A 108 5.71 5.49 -9.60
CA CYS A 108 5.22 5.93 -8.30
C CYS A 108 4.98 4.71 -7.43
N TRP A 109 5.57 4.74 -6.24
CA TRP A 109 5.47 3.68 -5.24
C TRP A 109 4.86 4.26 -3.97
N TYR A 110 3.78 3.66 -3.50
CA TYR A 110 3.13 4.01 -2.25
C TYR A 110 2.89 2.74 -1.44
N ALA A 111 3.74 2.51 -0.44
CA ALA A 111 3.80 1.22 0.23
C ALA A 111 3.96 0.07 -0.80
N ASP A 112 3.02 -0.88 -0.83
CA ASP A 112 2.99 -2.00 -1.76
C ASP A 112 2.30 -1.70 -3.09
N ASP A 113 1.55 -0.61 -3.19
CA ASP A 113 1.01 -0.16 -4.46
C ASP A 113 2.13 0.43 -5.32
N SER A 114 2.40 -0.21 -6.46
CA SER A 114 3.34 0.32 -7.45
C SER A 114 2.62 0.71 -8.72
N SER A 115 3.17 1.71 -9.40
CA SER A 115 2.61 2.22 -10.64
C SER A 115 3.70 2.77 -11.54
N ALA A 116 3.47 2.67 -12.85
CA ALA A 116 4.40 3.12 -13.86
C ALA A 116 3.66 3.74 -15.04
N GLN A 117 4.24 4.79 -15.62
CA GLN A 117 3.70 5.50 -16.77
C GLN A 117 4.74 5.57 -17.89
N GLY A 118 4.33 5.32 -19.13
CA GLY A 118 5.23 5.22 -20.27
C GLY A 118 4.55 4.68 -21.52
N THR A 119 5.33 4.44 -22.57
CA THR A 119 4.86 3.72 -23.75
C THR A 119 4.56 2.26 -23.41
N PHE A 120 3.74 1.58 -24.20
CA PHE A 120 3.39 0.18 -23.94
C PHE A 120 4.62 -0.74 -23.89
N ASP A 121 5.61 -0.53 -24.76
CA ASP A 121 6.84 -1.33 -24.79
C ASP A 121 7.71 -1.09 -23.56
N ASP A 122 7.86 0.18 -23.16
CA ASP A 122 8.59 0.56 -21.94
C ASP A 122 7.91 0.00 -20.69
N LEU A 123 6.59 0.09 -20.62
CA LEU A 123 5.79 -0.45 -19.51
C LEU A 123 5.81 -1.97 -19.47
N LYS A 124 5.81 -2.64 -20.61
CA LYS A 124 5.93 -4.10 -20.68
C LYS A 124 7.29 -4.55 -20.18
N SER A 125 8.35 -3.87 -20.59
CA SER A 125 9.72 -4.12 -20.11
C SER A 125 9.84 -3.89 -18.60
N TRP A 126 9.23 -2.81 -18.09
CA TRP A 126 9.17 -2.53 -16.66
C TRP A 126 8.40 -3.61 -15.89
N TRP A 127 7.24 -4.03 -16.40
CA TRP A 127 6.44 -5.12 -15.81
C TRP A 127 7.21 -6.44 -15.77
N ASP A 128 7.87 -6.82 -16.87
CA ASP A 128 8.62 -8.07 -16.94
C ASP A 128 9.82 -8.05 -15.99
N GLY A 129 10.50 -6.91 -15.88
CA GLY A 129 11.54 -6.69 -14.87
C GLY A 129 10.99 -6.83 -13.45
N LEU A 130 9.82 -6.24 -13.17
CA LEU A 130 9.19 -6.32 -11.85
C LEU A 130 8.77 -7.76 -11.51
N VAL A 131 8.18 -8.51 -12.46
CA VAL A 131 7.82 -9.92 -12.28
C VAL A 131 9.06 -10.78 -12.06
N THR A 132 10.15 -10.49 -12.77
CA THR A 132 11.40 -11.26 -12.69
C THR A 132 12.15 -11.01 -11.38
N HIS A 133 12.28 -9.75 -10.98
CA HIS A 133 13.15 -9.35 -9.87
C HIS A 133 12.40 -9.14 -8.56
N GLY A 134 11.13 -8.73 -8.59
CA GLY A 134 10.30 -8.48 -7.40
C GLY A 134 10.32 -9.60 -6.36
N PRO A 135 10.14 -10.89 -6.77
CA PRO A 135 10.11 -12.02 -5.84
C PRO A 135 11.34 -12.13 -4.93
N ASN A 136 12.53 -11.71 -5.40
CA ASN A 136 13.75 -11.77 -4.60
C ASN A 136 13.67 -10.90 -3.32
N TYR A 137 12.81 -9.89 -3.33
CA TYR A 137 12.61 -8.92 -2.27
C TYR A 137 11.31 -9.13 -1.50
N GLY A 138 10.51 -10.12 -1.90
CA GLY A 138 9.19 -10.35 -1.33
C GLY A 138 8.06 -9.56 -1.98
N TYR A 139 8.31 -8.94 -3.14
CA TYR A 139 7.29 -8.24 -3.91
C TYR A 139 6.76 -9.15 -5.02
N TYR A 140 5.49 -9.54 -4.96
CA TYR A 140 4.89 -10.50 -5.89
C TYR A 140 3.74 -9.84 -6.67
N PRO A 141 4.00 -9.31 -7.88
CA PRO A 141 2.97 -8.66 -8.70
C PRO A 141 1.84 -9.62 -9.07
N GLN A 142 0.60 -9.14 -9.02
CA GLN A 142 -0.59 -9.90 -9.37
C GLN A 142 -1.25 -9.33 -10.62
N GLY A 143 -0.94 -9.89 -11.80
CA GLY A 143 -1.52 -9.45 -13.08
C GLY A 143 -3.04 -9.35 -13.03
N GLN A 144 -3.72 -10.37 -12.49
CA GLN A 144 -5.19 -10.45 -12.40
C GLN A 144 -5.85 -9.35 -11.54
N LYS A 145 -5.08 -8.71 -10.67
CA LYS A 145 -5.49 -7.58 -9.83
C LYS A 145 -4.88 -6.25 -10.28
N SER A 146 -4.03 -6.29 -11.29
CA SER A 146 -3.36 -5.13 -11.87
C SER A 146 -4.13 -4.61 -13.06
N PHE A 147 -4.02 -3.31 -13.32
CA PHE A 147 -4.76 -2.61 -14.35
C PHE A 147 -3.84 -1.76 -15.20
N LEU A 148 -4.02 -1.79 -16.52
CA LEU A 148 -3.39 -0.86 -17.43
C LEU A 148 -4.45 0.13 -17.92
N VAL A 149 -4.34 1.38 -17.50
CA VAL A 149 -5.20 2.48 -17.94
C VAL A 149 -4.64 3.06 -19.23
N VAL A 150 -5.46 3.18 -20.28
CA VAL A 150 -5.06 3.66 -21.62
C VAL A 150 -6.12 4.56 -22.25
N HIS A 151 -5.76 5.24 -23.35
CA HIS A 151 -6.74 5.89 -24.20
C HIS A 151 -7.68 4.85 -24.87
N PRO A 152 -8.98 5.12 -25.05
CA PRO A 152 -9.92 4.16 -25.64
C PRO A 152 -9.49 3.56 -26.98
N ASP A 153 -8.90 4.39 -27.85
CA ASP A 153 -8.43 3.99 -29.18
C ASP A 153 -7.22 3.06 -29.17
N ASP A 154 -6.50 2.98 -28.04
CA ASP A 154 -5.27 2.20 -27.90
C ASP A 154 -5.51 0.87 -27.16
N GLN A 155 -6.75 0.59 -26.72
CA GLN A 155 -7.10 -0.62 -25.95
C GLN A 155 -6.75 -1.93 -26.68
N SER A 156 -7.00 -1.99 -27.99
CA SER A 156 -6.73 -3.20 -28.77
C SER A 156 -5.23 -3.50 -28.84
N GLU A 157 -4.42 -2.45 -29.03
CA GLU A 157 -2.97 -2.59 -29.08
C GLU A 157 -2.40 -2.92 -27.70
N ALA A 158 -2.85 -2.23 -26.66
CA ALA A 158 -2.48 -2.53 -25.28
C ALA A 158 -2.79 -3.99 -24.91
N SER A 159 -3.97 -4.50 -25.30
CA SER A 159 -4.35 -5.89 -25.05
C SER A 159 -3.46 -6.90 -25.76
N MET A 160 -2.92 -6.53 -26.94
CA MET A 160 -1.97 -7.35 -27.67
C MET A 160 -0.60 -7.37 -26.97
N VAL A 161 -0.05 -6.20 -26.61
CA VAL A 161 1.27 -6.08 -25.97
C VAL A 161 1.29 -6.75 -24.59
N PHE A 162 0.21 -6.60 -23.82
CA PHE A 162 0.08 -7.16 -22.48
C PHE A 162 -0.59 -8.54 -22.46
N GLY A 163 -0.78 -9.16 -23.62
CA GLY A 163 -1.30 -10.52 -23.75
C GLY A 163 -0.54 -11.51 -22.88
N GLY A 164 -1.27 -12.38 -22.16
CA GLY A 164 -0.68 -13.40 -21.28
C GLY A 164 -0.20 -12.91 -19.91
N SER A 165 -0.12 -11.59 -19.67
CA SER A 165 0.26 -11.04 -18.35
C SER A 165 -0.84 -11.17 -17.28
N GLY A 166 -2.09 -11.33 -17.71
CA GLY A 166 -3.27 -11.28 -16.84
C GLY A 166 -3.69 -9.87 -16.42
N ILE A 167 -2.97 -8.83 -16.86
CA ILE A 167 -3.31 -7.42 -16.60
C ILE A 167 -4.60 -7.06 -17.32
N LYS A 168 -5.48 -6.33 -16.64
CA LYS A 168 -6.74 -5.83 -17.20
C LYS A 168 -6.52 -4.48 -17.88
N VAL A 169 -6.73 -4.41 -19.18
CA VAL A 169 -6.69 -3.15 -19.93
C VAL A 169 -8.03 -2.43 -19.75
N VAL A 170 -7.99 -1.16 -19.33
CA VAL A 170 -9.16 -0.34 -19.02
C VAL A 170 -8.96 1.11 -19.49
N VAL A 171 -10.04 1.87 -19.59
CA VAL A 171 -10.02 3.31 -19.96
C VAL A 171 -10.13 4.26 -18.76
N GLY A 172 -10.29 3.69 -17.56
CA GLY A 172 -10.29 4.43 -16.32
C GLY A 172 -10.25 3.50 -15.12
N GLN A 173 -9.63 3.95 -14.02
CA GLN A 173 -9.50 3.18 -12.80
C GLN A 173 -9.29 4.08 -11.57
N ARG A 174 -9.72 3.58 -10.40
CA ARG A 174 -9.40 4.15 -9.09
C ARG A 174 -7.90 4.07 -8.83
N PHE A 175 -7.32 5.15 -8.30
CA PHE A 175 -5.89 5.21 -7.99
C PHE A 175 -5.64 6.04 -6.74
N LEU A 176 -5.15 5.40 -5.67
CA LEU A 176 -4.76 6.03 -4.39
C LEU A 176 -5.80 7.05 -3.87
N GLY A 177 -7.07 6.64 -3.81
CA GLY A 177 -8.20 7.47 -3.37
C GLY A 177 -8.77 8.43 -4.43
N GLY A 178 -8.11 8.56 -5.59
CA GLY A 178 -8.58 9.31 -6.75
C GLY A 178 -9.07 8.42 -7.89
N TYR A 179 -9.25 9.03 -9.06
CA TYR A 179 -9.66 8.36 -10.31
C TYR A 179 -8.85 8.90 -11.48
N ILE A 180 -8.32 8.02 -12.33
CA ILE A 180 -7.58 8.35 -13.55
C ILE A 180 -8.33 7.75 -14.74
N GLY A 181 -8.40 8.49 -15.85
CA GLY A 181 -9.07 8.09 -17.08
C GLY A 181 -10.12 9.11 -17.53
N GLN A 182 -11.12 8.63 -18.27
CA GLN A 182 -12.22 9.45 -18.82
C GLN A 182 -12.95 10.27 -17.74
N GLU A 183 -13.27 11.51 -18.07
CA GLU A 183 -13.93 12.44 -17.14
C GLU A 183 -15.38 12.04 -16.82
N THR A 184 -16.07 11.37 -17.75
CA THR A 184 -17.39 10.79 -17.54
C THR A 184 -17.36 9.73 -16.43
N SER A 185 -16.44 8.77 -16.52
CA SER A 185 -16.26 7.71 -15.53
C SER A 185 -15.80 8.25 -14.17
N ARG A 186 -15.05 9.36 -14.14
CA ARG A 186 -14.71 10.06 -12.90
C ARG A 186 -15.94 10.61 -12.19
N LYS A 187 -16.89 11.20 -12.91
CA LYS A 187 -18.11 11.77 -12.32
C LYS A 187 -19.02 10.68 -11.72
N GLU A 188 -19.14 9.56 -12.42
CA GLU A 188 -19.87 8.38 -11.94
C GLU A 188 -19.26 7.85 -10.64
N TYR A 189 -17.93 7.69 -10.60
CA TYR A 189 -17.21 7.27 -9.39
C TYR A 189 -17.46 8.21 -8.20
N VAL A 190 -17.37 9.53 -8.40
CA VAL A 190 -17.61 10.51 -7.32
C VAL A 190 -19.05 10.41 -6.81
N ALA A 191 -20.03 10.19 -7.70
CA ALA A 191 -21.42 10.02 -7.31
C ALA A 191 -21.63 8.74 -6.49
N GLU A 192 -21.02 7.61 -6.91
CA GLU A 192 -21.07 6.34 -6.17
C GLU A 192 -20.46 6.47 -4.77
N GLN A 193 -19.29 7.11 -4.65
CA GLN A 193 -18.63 7.30 -3.35
C GLN A 193 -19.48 8.17 -2.41
N GLY A 194 -20.14 9.22 -2.92
CA GLY A 194 -21.08 10.02 -2.14
C GLY A 194 -22.24 9.19 -1.59
N GLN A 195 -22.77 8.26 -2.38
CA GLN A 195 -23.84 7.36 -1.95
C GLN A 195 -23.36 6.32 -0.93
N GLU A 196 -22.16 5.76 -1.11
CA GLU A 196 -21.53 4.80 -0.21
C GLU A 196 -21.27 5.43 1.16
N VAL A 197 -20.57 6.57 1.20
CA VAL A 197 -20.31 7.33 2.44
C VAL A 197 -21.63 7.70 3.11
N GLY A 198 -22.61 8.19 2.36
CA GLY A 198 -23.94 8.50 2.91
C GLY A 198 -24.62 7.27 3.52
N SER A 199 -24.44 6.09 2.93
CA SER A 199 -25.02 4.84 3.42
C SER A 199 -24.30 4.32 4.66
N ASP A 200 -22.98 4.40 4.72
CA ASP A 200 -22.21 4.02 5.90
C ASP A 200 -22.43 4.97 7.07
N CYS A 201 -22.54 6.28 6.82
CA CYS A 201 -22.99 7.23 7.84
C CYS A 201 -24.37 6.86 8.39
N ARG A 202 -25.34 6.48 7.52
CA ARG A 202 -26.66 6.02 7.96
C ARG A 202 -26.58 4.73 8.78
N LYS A 203 -25.74 3.76 8.42
CA LYS A 203 -25.52 2.53 9.20
C LYS A 203 -24.97 2.85 10.59
N VAL A 204 -23.95 3.71 10.69
CA VAL A 204 -23.36 4.14 11.97
C VAL A 204 -24.39 4.87 12.85
N VAL A 205 -25.23 5.73 12.26
CA VAL A 205 -26.32 6.39 12.98
C VAL A 205 -27.37 5.38 13.44
N SER A 206 -27.75 4.41 12.61
CA SER A 206 -28.73 3.37 12.96
C SER A 206 -28.23 2.41 14.05
N SER A 207 -26.94 2.04 14.06
CA SER A 207 -26.35 1.21 15.11
C SER A 207 -26.30 1.91 16.47
N ARG A 208 -26.25 3.25 16.47
CA ARG A 208 -26.36 4.06 17.70
C ARG A 208 -27.77 4.09 18.27
N HIS A 209 -28.80 3.99 17.43
CA HIS A 209 -30.20 3.98 17.88
C HIS A 209 -30.71 2.56 18.26
N GLY A 210 -30.08 1.50 17.73
CA GLY A 210 -30.43 0.11 18.03
C GLY A 210 -29.87 -0.47 19.34
N THR A 211 -29.09 0.30 20.11
CA THR A 211 -28.42 -0.19 21.33
C THR A 211 -28.79 0.64 22.57
N ALA A 212 -30.08 0.94 22.75
CA ALA A 212 -30.59 1.56 23.98
C ALA A 212 -31.23 0.55 24.97
N ALA A 213 -31.30 -0.74 24.62
CA ALA A 213 -31.79 -1.79 25.51
C ALA A 213 -30.79 -2.94 25.57
N GLY A 214 -29.83 -2.88 26.51
CA GLY A 214 -28.99 -4.04 26.84
C GLY A 214 -27.47 -3.85 26.74
N CYS A 215 -26.92 -2.72 27.20
CA CYS A 215 -25.48 -2.68 27.52
C CYS A 215 -25.16 -1.66 28.62
N THR A 216 -25.80 -1.81 29.78
CA THR A 216 -25.24 -1.29 31.03
C THR A 216 -24.13 -2.23 31.49
N HIS A 217 -22.92 -2.09 30.94
CA HIS A 217 -21.67 -2.26 31.69
C HIS A 217 -20.46 -1.77 30.89
N ARG A 218 -19.79 -0.77 31.47
CA ARG A 218 -18.37 -0.42 31.28
C ARG A 218 -18.02 0.58 30.15
N ILE A 219 -18.56 1.80 30.27
CA ILE A 219 -17.79 3.02 29.94
C ILE A 219 -17.26 3.57 31.27
N ARG A 220 -15.99 3.31 31.60
CA ARG A 220 -15.31 4.10 32.64
C ARG A 220 -14.92 5.43 32.00
N LYS A 221 -15.54 6.49 32.51
CA LYS A 221 -15.17 7.90 32.30
C LYS A 221 -13.66 8.07 32.41
N ILE A 222 -13.08 8.80 31.46
CA ILE A 222 -11.80 9.47 31.61
C ILE A 222 -11.99 10.50 32.73
N THR A 223 -11.52 10.17 33.93
CA THR A 223 -11.39 11.15 35.01
C THR A 223 -10.06 11.88 34.82
N THR A 224 -10.18 13.20 34.84
CA THR A 224 -9.13 14.21 34.96
C THR A 224 -8.00 13.79 35.91
N VAL A 225 -6.76 13.93 35.45
CA VAL A 225 -5.56 13.82 36.27
C VAL A 225 -5.51 15.03 37.22
N PRO A 226 -5.46 14.87 38.55
CA PRO A 226 -5.19 15.99 39.43
C PRO A 226 -3.69 16.29 39.44
N VAL A 227 -3.37 17.58 39.27
CA VAL A 227 -2.04 18.16 39.46
C VAL A 227 -1.60 17.93 40.91
N ALA A 228 -0.43 17.32 41.10
CA ALA A 228 0.16 17.14 42.42
C ALA A 228 0.65 18.49 42.95
N VAL A 229 0.08 18.95 44.05
CA VAL A 229 0.59 20.06 44.87
C VAL A 229 1.43 19.44 45.99
N CYS A 230 2.68 19.85 46.12
CA CYS A 230 3.56 19.44 47.21
C CYS A 230 3.03 19.95 48.56
N PRO A 231 3.01 19.14 49.64
CA PRO A 231 2.60 19.61 50.94
C PRO A 231 3.72 20.43 51.60
N GLU A 232 3.37 21.62 52.07
CA GLU A 232 4.15 22.41 53.02
C GLU A 232 4.30 21.61 54.33
N GLY A 233 5.54 21.51 54.80
CA GLY A 233 5.86 20.88 56.09
C GLY A 233 5.34 21.74 57.25
N SER A 234 4.61 21.11 58.16
CA SER A 234 4.23 21.66 59.46
C SER A 234 5.13 21.07 60.58
N PRO A 235 5.20 21.74 61.74
CA PRO A 235 6.42 21.83 62.55
C PRO A 235 6.55 20.71 63.59
N SER A 236 7.78 20.48 64.06
CA SER A 236 8.03 19.73 65.29
C SER A 236 9.09 20.43 66.16
N GLN A 237 8.65 20.75 67.38
CA GLN A 237 9.32 21.28 68.58
C GLN A 237 9.80 22.73 68.58
#